data_AF-A0A972FNK0-F1
#
_entry.id   AF-A0A972FNK0-F1
#
_cell.length_a   1.000
_cell.length_b   1.000
_cell.length_c   1.000
_cell.angle_alpha   90.00
_cell.angle_beta   90.00
_cell.angle_gamma   90.00
#
_symmetry.space_group_name_H-M   'P 1'
#
loop_
_entity.id
_entity.type
_entity.pdbx_description
1 polymer ?
#
loop_
_entity_poly.entity_id
_entity_poly.type
_entity_poly.pdbx_seq_one_letter_code
_entity_poly.pdbx_strand_id
1 'polypeptide(L)'
;TQVGQTERTLYLDGFQYVDDVLQFFPHPEGYVRATPKENPEEGQSEYDFSYVYQYKDHLGNIRMNYAYDFVDGETKILNEDHYYPFGLKHSNYSSGKKDFAREEEQLMIKPTPFGEENPYLYKYNGKELQDELGLNWYDFGARNYDPAIGRWMNIDPRAEKYQSVSTYNYALNNPMYYVDPNGEDIYLHYYLRNNNKDGKKDAESDKMFWQAALTRGLDFLNSGEGNSDDILIMRGIDSMDDLESTIESDIADNKDTYGKTAEFGLWSHSGLDGPFRENTNGTYDQLSVANWGKIDFNWGDNANARFYGCRSGKDPDLNADRASNGTNEFSFAQSLSSMANMRNVTVWGQTERSWPSSYTNVRSQENTGSTYMVGSKKASSGIQNFITAFNTTVLGQPTYAYPMATYQNGRFTGLAQQPGAVKK
;
A
#
# COMPACT_ATOMS: atom_id res chain seq x y z
N THR A 1 -17.97 -19.18 -41.89
CA THR A 1 -16.86 -18.38 -41.33
C THR A 1 -17.50 -17.27 -40.53
N GLN A 2 -17.55 -17.39 -39.20
CA GLN A 2 -17.95 -16.26 -38.37
C GLN A 2 -16.82 -15.23 -38.53
N VAL A 3 -17.14 -14.05 -39.06
CA VAL A 3 -16.21 -12.93 -39.08
C VAL A 3 -16.10 -12.48 -37.63
N GLY A 4 -15.04 -12.91 -36.95
CA GLY A 4 -14.78 -12.47 -35.58
C GLY A 4 -14.43 -10.98 -35.62
N GLN A 5 -15.24 -10.14 -34.98
CA GLN A 5 -14.76 -8.83 -34.56
C GLN A 5 -13.64 -9.06 -33.55
N THR A 6 -12.51 -8.38 -33.75
CA THR A 6 -11.41 -8.38 -32.79
C THR A 6 -11.57 -7.13 -31.96
N GLU A 7 -11.64 -7.29 -30.64
CA GLU A 7 -11.68 -6.20 -29.67
C GLU A 7 -10.31 -6.14 -28.98
N ARG A 8 -9.74 -4.94 -28.82
CA ARG A 8 -8.47 -4.76 -28.10
C ARG A 8 -8.69 -4.00 -26.81
N THR A 9 -8.51 -4.68 -25.69
CA THR A 9 -8.47 -4.06 -24.36
C THR A 9 -7.03 -3.72 -23.96
N LEU A 10 -6.79 -2.47 -23.56
CA LEU A 10 -5.51 -1.98 -23.06
C LEU A 10 -5.66 -1.51 -21.61
N TYR A 11 -4.73 -1.94 -20.77
CA TYR A 11 -4.68 -1.59 -19.35
C TYR A 11 -3.45 -0.72 -19.09
N LEU A 12 -3.66 0.43 -18.44
CA LEU A 12 -2.59 1.36 -18.08
C LEU A 12 -2.86 1.94 -16.69
N ASP A 13 -2.20 1.43 -15.65
CA ASP A 13 -2.33 1.94 -14.27
C ASP A 13 -3.80 2.01 -13.79
N GLY A 14 -4.57 0.95 -14.08
CA GLY A 14 -6.01 0.86 -13.78
C GLY A 14 -6.93 1.55 -14.79
N PHE A 15 -6.39 2.38 -15.69
CA PHE A 15 -7.16 2.89 -16.83
C PHE A 15 -7.38 1.78 -17.85
N GLN A 16 -8.62 1.64 -18.32
CA GLN A 16 -9.03 0.64 -19.29
C GLN A 16 -9.49 1.31 -20.57
N TYR A 17 -8.96 0.85 -21.68
CA TYR A 17 -9.28 1.32 -23.01
C TYR A 17 -9.76 0.15 -23.86
N VAL A 18 -10.80 0.38 -24.65
CA VAL A 18 -11.25 -0.54 -25.70
C VAL A 18 -11.06 0.16 -27.03
N ASP A 19 -10.28 -0.44 -27.92
CA ASP A 19 -9.94 0.11 -29.24
C ASP A 19 -9.47 1.58 -29.17
N ASP A 20 -8.57 1.87 -28.22
CA ASP A 20 -8.00 3.19 -27.89
C ASP A 20 -8.98 4.20 -27.29
N VAL A 21 -10.22 3.81 -27.01
CA VAL A 21 -11.22 4.65 -26.34
C VAL A 21 -11.23 4.36 -24.84
N LEU A 22 -10.95 5.37 -24.02
CA LEU A 22 -11.03 5.26 -22.55
C LEU A 22 -12.44 4.86 -22.12
N GLN A 23 -12.52 3.77 -21.35
CA GLN A 23 -13.77 3.25 -20.79
C GLN A 23 -13.87 3.56 -19.30
N PHE A 24 -12.82 3.23 -18.54
CA PHE A 24 -12.85 3.29 -17.07
C PHE A 24 -11.52 3.70 -16.47
N PHE A 25 -11.56 4.26 -15.27
CA PHE A 25 -10.40 4.40 -14.39
C PHE A 25 -10.84 4.38 -12.92
N PRO A 26 -9.98 3.92 -11.99
CA PRO A 26 -10.39 3.68 -10.60
C PRO A 26 -10.49 4.96 -9.77
N HIS A 27 -11.27 4.89 -8.69
CA HIS A 27 -11.24 5.82 -7.56
C HIS A 27 -11.44 5.04 -6.24
N PRO A 28 -11.21 5.63 -5.05
CA PRO A 28 -11.18 4.87 -3.79
C PRO A 28 -12.45 4.08 -3.45
N GLU A 29 -13.61 4.50 -3.95
CA GLU A 29 -14.91 3.88 -3.64
C GLU A 29 -15.53 3.12 -4.84
N GLY A 30 -14.78 2.97 -5.95
CA GLY A 30 -15.26 2.32 -7.17
C GLY A 30 -14.47 2.73 -8.41
N TYR A 31 -15.16 3.15 -9.46
CA TYR A 31 -14.53 3.58 -10.71
C TYR A 31 -15.30 4.74 -11.34
N VAL A 32 -14.62 5.45 -12.23
CA VAL A 32 -15.22 6.44 -13.12
C VAL A 32 -15.44 5.78 -14.47
N ARG A 33 -16.66 5.87 -15.00
CA ARG A 33 -16.97 5.55 -16.38
C ARG A 33 -16.80 6.78 -17.25
N ALA A 34 -15.98 6.67 -18.29
CA ALA A 34 -15.77 7.71 -19.28
C ALA A 34 -16.63 7.40 -20.52
N THR A 35 -17.62 8.24 -20.80
CA THR A 35 -18.48 8.11 -21.98
C THR A 35 -18.10 9.18 -23.01
N PRO A 36 -17.61 8.82 -24.22
CA PRO A 36 -17.30 9.80 -25.26
C PRO A 36 -18.50 10.69 -25.62
N LYS A 37 -18.24 11.96 -25.92
CA LYS A 37 -19.23 12.87 -26.51
C LYS A 37 -19.26 12.71 -28.03
N GLU A 38 -20.45 12.68 -28.61
CA GLU A 38 -20.61 12.62 -30.08
C GLU A 38 -20.19 13.93 -30.76
N ASN A 39 -20.39 15.08 -30.10
CA ASN A 39 -20.03 16.41 -30.60
C ASN A 39 -19.55 17.31 -29.44
N PRO A 40 -18.26 17.26 -29.05
CA PRO A 40 -17.76 18.11 -27.97
C PRO A 40 -17.79 19.60 -28.37
N GLU A 41 -18.37 20.45 -27.53
CA GLU A 41 -18.30 21.90 -27.68
C GLU A 41 -16.88 22.42 -27.38
N GLU A 42 -16.49 23.53 -28.01
CA GLU A 42 -15.18 24.15 -27.81
C GLU A 42 -14.95 24.51 -26.33
N GLY A 43 -13.91 23.92 -25.73
CA GLY A 43 -13.56 24.13 -24.32
C GLY A 43 -14.20 23.14 -23.33
N GLN A 44 -15.00 22.17 -23.78
CA GLN A 44 -15.49 21.08 -22.95
C GLN A 44 -14.61 19.82 -23.04
N SER A 45 -14.67 18.98 -22.00
CA SER A 45 -14.10 17.63 -22.03
C SER A 45 -14.73 16.80 -23.14
N GLU A 46 -13.92 16.06 -23.89
CA GLU A 46 -14.37 15.09 -24.93
C GLU A 46 -15.15 13.91 -24.33
N TYR A 47 -15.10 13.74 -23.01
CA TYR A 47 -15.78 12.69 -22.27
C TYR A 47 -16.69 13.27 -21.20
N ASP A 48 -17.82 12.62 -20.98
CA ASP A 48 -18.59 12.73 -19.74
C ASP A 48 -18.11 11.67 -18.76
N PHE A 49 -17.78 12.11 -17.54
CA PHE A 49 -17.27 11.25 -16.48
C PHE A 49 -18.37 10.97 -15.46
N SER A 50 -18.69 9.70 -15.27
CA SER A 50 -19.72 9.26 -14.33
C SER A 50 -19.10 8.42 -13.22
N TYR A 51 -19.31 8.83 -11.97
CA TYR A 51 -18.78 8.13 -10.80
C TYR A 51 -19.68 6.96 -10.43
N VAL A 52 -19.09 5.78 -10.41
CA VAL A 52 -19.73 4.53 -9.97
C VAL A 52 -19.13 4.11 -8.64
N TYR A 53 -19.99 3.83 -7.69
CA TYR A 53 -19.65 3.39 -6.35
C TYR A 53 -19.93 1.90 -6.19
N GLN A 54 -19.10 1.23 -5.40
CA GLN A 54 -19.15 -0.22 -5.19
C GLN A 54 -19.48 -0.55 -3.74
N TYR A 55 -20.54 -1.33 -3.54
CA TYR A 55 -20.76 -2.02 -2.28
C TYR A 55 -20.09 -3.39 -2.33
N LYS A 56 -19.15 -3.63 -1.41
CA LYS A 56 -18.35 -4.86 -1.34
C LYS A 56 -18.68 -5.66 -0.07
N ASP A 57 -18.56 -6.98 -0.13
CA ASP A 57 -18.66 -7.84 1.06
C ASP A 57 -17.33 -7.93 1.83
N HIS A 58 -17.29 -8.76 2.88
CA HIS A 58 -16.11 -8.89 3.76
C HIS A 58 -14.88 -9.47 3.07
N LEU A 59 -15.04 -10.06 1.89
CA LEU A 59 -13.95 -10.61 1.06
C LEU A 59 -13.58 -9.67 -0.09
N GLY A 60 -14.20 -8.49 -0.16
CA GLY A 60 -13.99 -7.53 -1.23
C GLY A 60 -14.75 -7.85 -2.52
N ASN A 61 -15.65 -8.84 -2.53
CA ASN A 61 -16.48 -9.12 -3.71
C ASN A 61 -17.40 -7.95 -3.99
N ILE A 62 -17.45 -7.50 -5.23
CA ILE A 62 -18.40 -6.45 -5.63
C ILE A 62 -19.80 -7.04 -5.66
N ARG A 63 -20.66 -6.58 -4.76
CA ARG A 63 -22.05 -7.04 -4.60
C ARG A 63 -23.05 -6.15 -5.32
N MET A 64 -22.73 -4.87 -5.45
CA MET A 64 -23.60 -3.90 -6.10
C MET A 64 -22.76 -2.74 -6.64
N ASN A 65 -23.06 -2.32 -7.87
CA ASN A 65 -22.60 -1.03 -8.41
C ASN A 65 -23.78 -0.07 -8.46
N TYR A 66 -23.57 1.19 -8.07
CA TYR A 66 -24.59 2.22 -8.10
C TYR A 66 -24.00 3.58 -8.42
N ALA A 67 -24.82 4.46 -8.99
CA ALA A 67 -24.41 5.81 -9.35
C ALA A 67 -25.58 6.79 -9.27
N TYR A 68 -25.27 8.08 -9.18
CA TYR A 68 -26.27 9.14 -9.19
C TYR A 68 -26.64 9.51 -10.63
N ASP A 69 -27.93 9.46 -10.94
CA ASP A 69 -28.47 9.94 -12.21
C ASP A 69 -28.83 11.42 -12.08
N PHE A 70 -28.11 12.28 -12.79
CA PHE A 70 -28.34 13.72 -12.73
C PHE A 70 -29.58 14.18 -13.51
N VAL A 71 -30.09 13.37 -14.44
CA VAL A 71 -31.30 13.69 -15.19
C VAL A 71 -32.53 13.41 -14.34
N ASP A 72 -32.58 12.22 -13.73
CA ASP A 72 -33.72 11.84 -12.87
C ASP A 72 -33.58 12.36 -11.43
N GLY A 73 -32.38 12.78 -11.03
CA GLY A 73 -32.09 13.33 -9.70
C GLY A 73 -32.05 12.30 -8.58
N GLU A 74 -31.79 11.02 -8.90
CA GLU A 74 -31.80 9.91 -7.95
C GLU A 74 -30.61 8.95 -8.11
N THR A 75 -30.24 8.27 -7.01
CA THR A 75 -29.26 7.19 -7.06
C THR A 75 -29.89 5.92 -7.63
N LYS A 76 -29.27 5.34 -8.66
CA LYS A 76 -29.72 4.11 -9.31
C LYS A 76 -28.69 2.99 -9.13
N ILE A 77 -29.21 1.80 -8.89
CA ILE A 77 -28.43 0.55 -8.94
C ILE A 77 -28.17 0.23 -10.42
N LEU A 78 -26.90 0.02 -10.76
CA LEU A 78 -26.45 -0.39 -12.09
C LEU A 78 -26.55 -1.91 -12.24
N ASN A 79 -26.05 -2.65 -11.25
CA ASN A 79 -26.18 -4.10 -11.20
C ASN A 79 -25.96 -4.62 -9.78
N GLU A 80 -26.47 -5.83 -9.53
CA GLU A 80 -26.25 -6.61 -8.31
C GLU A 80 -25.66 -7.97 -8.66
N ASP A 81 -24.58 -8.32 -7.98
CA ASP A 81 -23.85 -9.56 -8.18
C ASP A 81 -23.81 -10.36 -6.86
N HIS A 82 -24.32 -11.59 -6.92
CA HIS A 82 -24.29 -12.51 -5.80
C HIS A 82 -23.48 -13.74 -6.19
N TYR A 83 -22.61 -14.20 -5.29
CA TYR A 83 -21.72 -15.32 -5.55
C TYR A 83 -22.01 -16.48 -4.60
N TYR A 84 -21.90 -17.70 -5.14
CA TYR A 84 -21.66 -18.90 -4.36
C TYR A 84 -20.31 -18.77 -3.63
N PRO A 85 -20.04 -19.56 -2.57
CA PRO A 85 -18.81 -19.44 -1.78
C PRO A 85 -17.51 -19.45 -2.61
N PHE A 86 -17.48 -20.25 -3.67
CA PHE A 86 -16.33 -20.37 -4.58
C PHE A 86 -16.34 -19.37 -5.75
N GLY A 87 -17.17 -18.33 -5.68
CA GLY A 87 -17.12 -17.21 -6.63
C GLY A 87 -17.95 -17.36 -7.89
N LEU A 88 -18.65 -18.50 -8.06
CA LEU A 88 -19.59 -18.62 -9.18
C LEU A 88 -20.76 -17.67 -8.94
N LYS A 89 -21.03 -16.79 -9.91
CA LYS A 89 -22.14 -15.85 -9.82
C LYS A 89 -23.48 -16.59 -9.91
N HIS A 90 -24.43 -16.26 -9.05
CA HIS A 90 -25.79 -16.78 -9.11
C HIS A 90 -26.49 -16.28 -10.39
N SER A 91 -27.14 -17.18 -11.12
CA SER A 91 -28.13 -16.81 -12.12
C SER A 91 -29.45 -16.42 -11.42
N ASN A 92 -30.10 -15.34 -11.84
CA ASN A 92 -31.49 -14.94 -11.50
C ASN A 92 -31.73 -13.96 -10.33
N TYR A 93 -30.69 -13.40 -9.70
CA TYR A 93 -30.87 -12.34 -8.69
C TYR A 93 -30.59 -10.92 -9.21
N SER A 94 -30.11 -10.78 -10.44
CA SER A 94 -29.82 -9.46 -11.03
C SER A 94 -31.13 -8.69 -11.19
N SER A 95 -31.35 -7.67 -10.36
CA SER A 95 -32.13 -6.51 -10.77
C SER A 95 -31.59 -6.04 -12.14
N GLY A 96 -32.47 -5.60 -13.03
CA GLY A 96 -32.12 -5.34 -14.44
C GLY A 96 -30.82 -4.55 -14.57
N LYS A 97 -29.92 -4.99 -15.46
CA LYS A 97 -28.65 -4.31 -15.71
C LYS A 97 -28.94 -2.92 -16.28
N LYS A 98 -28.30 -1.91 -15.71
CA LYS A 98 -28.33 -0.55 -16.22
C LYS A 98 -26.93 -0.07 -16.47
N ASP A 99 -26.84 0.88 -17.38
CA ASP A 99 -25.62 1.60 -17.64
C ASP A 99 -25.91 3.03 -18.10
N PHE A 100 -24.89 3.89 -18.09
CA PHE A 100 -24.99 5.22 -18.69
C PHE A 100 -25.17 5.11 -20.21
N ALA A 101 -26.18 5.78 -20.73
CA ALA A 101 -26.47 5.85 -22.14
C ALA A 101 -26.91 7.27 -22.48
N ARG A 102 -26.50 7.76 -23.65
CA ARG A 102 -26.89 9.09 -24.12
C ARG A 102 -28.28 9.02 -24.75
N GLU A 103 -29.12 9.96 -24.38
CA GLU A 103 -30.38 10.27 -25.06
C GLU A 103 -30.38 11.75 -25.40
N GLU A 104 -30.46 12.05 -26.70
CA GLU A 104 -30.27 13.41 -27.20
C GLU A 104 -28.93 13.99 -26.69
N GLU A 105 -28.95 15.10 -25.95
CA GLU A 105 -27.75 15.75 -25.41
C GLU A 105 -27.43 15.32 -23.96
N GLN A 106 -28.28 14.53 -23.31
CA GLN A 106 -28.13 14.19 -21.89
C GLN A 106 -27.61 12.75 -21.68
N LEU A 107 -26.71 12.59 -20.72
CA LEU A 107 -26.24 11.28 -20.26
C LEU A 107 -27.06 10.86 -19.04
N MET A 108 -27.76 9.73 -19.14
CA MET A 108 -28.61 9.21 -18.07
C MET A 108 -28.42 7.71 -17.89
N ILE A 109 -28.86 7.16 -16.77
CA ILE A 109 -28.75 5.73 -16.48
C ILE A 109 -30.00 5.01 -17.00
N LYS A 110 -29.79 4.09 -17.95
CA LYS A 110 -30.85 3.32 -18.62
C LYS A 110 -30.62 1.81 -18.51
N PRO A 111 -31.68 0.99 -18.65
CA PRO A 111 -31.51 -0.44 -18.82
C PRO A 111 -30.59 -0.75 -20.00
N THR A 112 -29.63 -1.64 -19.81
CA THR A 112 -28.72 -2.09 -20.85
C THR A 112 -29.51 -2.90 -21.90
N PRO A 113 -29.32 -2.67 -23.21
CA PRO A 113 -29.97 -3.44 -24.26
C PRO A 113 -29.76 -4.95 -24.10
N PHE A 114 -30.73 -5.73 -24.59
CA PHE A 114 -30.64 -7.19 -24.53
C PHE A 114 -29.44 -7.69 -25.33
N GLY A 115 -28.51 -8.38 -24.67
CA GLY A 115 -27.28 -8.90 -25.28
C GLY A 115 -26.05 -8.02 -25.09
N GLU A 116 -26.19 -6.83 -24.50
CA GLU A 116 -25.06 -5.99 -24.10
C GLU A 116 -24.73 -6.23 -22.62
N GLU A 117 -23.45 -6.50 -22.34
CA GLU A 117 -22.91 -6.69 -21.01
C GLU A 117 -22.21 -5.41 -20.54
N ASN A 118 -22.10 -5.23 -19.21
CA ASN A 118 -21.34 -4.11 -18.67
C ASN A 118 -19.84 -4.38 -18.93
N PRO A 119 -19.11 -3.46 -19.58
CA PRO A 119 -17.70 -3.68 -19.92
C PRO A 119 -16.77 -3.69 -18.69
N TYR A 120 -17.25 -3.33 -17.50
CA TYR A 120 -16.50 -3.42 -16.26
C TYR A 120 -16.55 -4.85 -15.71
N LEU A 121 -15.47 -5.61 -15.93
CA LEU A 121 -15.38 -7.05 -15.68
C LEU A 121 -14.83 -7.47 -14.31
N TYR A 122 -14.49 -6.52 -13.43
CA TYR A 122 -14.04 -6.85 -12.06
C TYR A 122 -15.22 -7.25 -11.17
N LYS A 123 -15.19 -8.47 -10.61
CA LYS A 123 -16.33 -9.07 -9.87
C LYS A 123 -15.91 -9.72 -8.54
N TYR A 124 -15.64 -11.02 -8.54
CA TYR A 124 -15.28 -11.82 -7.38
C TYR A 124 -13.84 -11.53 -6.95
N ASN A 125 -13.62 -11.29 -5.65
CA ASN A 125 -12.36 -10.84 -5.04
C ASN A 125 -11.72 -9.63 -5.73
N GLY A 126 -12.52 -8.80 -6.41
CA GLY A 126 -12.00 -7.71 -7.23
C GLY A 126 -11.12 -8.18 -8.38
N LYS A 127 -11.29 -9.42 -8.85
CA LYS A 127 -10.60 -9.99 -10.02
C LYS A 127 -11.44 -9.87 -11.26
N GLU A 128 -10.75 -9.72 -12.38
CA GLU A 128 -11.35 -9.57 -13.68
C GLU A 128 -11.87 -10.91 -14.19
N LEU A 129 -13.14 -10.93 -14.59
CA LEU A 129 -13.78 -12.06 -15.23
C LEU A 129 -13.43 -12.06 -16.72
N GLN A 130 -12.80 -13.13 -17.18
CA GLN A 130 -12.50 -13.44 -18.57
C GLN A 130 -13.60 -14.39 -19.08
N ASP A 131 -14.63 -13.84 -19.71
CA ASP A 131 -15.75 -14.60 -20.29
C ASP A 131 -15.56 -14.89 -21.79
N GLU A 132 -14.50 -14.33 -22.39
CA GLU A 132 -14.15 -14.51 -23.79
C GLU A 132 -13.96 -15.99 -24.09
N LEU A 133 -14.34 -16.41 -25.30
CA LEU A 133 -14.31 -17.81 -25.75
C LEU A 133 -15.12 -18.78 -24.86
N GLY A 134 -15.96 -18.26 -23.96
CA GLY A 134 -16.76 -19.06 -23.02
C GLY A 134 -15.95 -19.62 -21.84
N LEU A 135 -14.77 -19.04 -21.53
CA LEU A 135 -13.91 -19.51 -20.44
C LEU A 135 -14.58 -19.33 -19.06
N ASN A 136 -15.15 -18.13 -18.81
CA ASN A 136 -15.76 -17.76 -17.52
C ASN A 136 -14.79 -17.93 -16.34
N TRP A 137 -13.54 -17.55 -16.54
CA TRP A 137 -12.47 -17.65 -15.54
C TRP A 137 -12.16 -16.30 -14.94
N TYR A 138 -11.62 -16.30 -13.72
CA TYR A 138 -11.06 -15.10 -13.13
C TYR A 138 -9.54 -15.10 -13.32
N ASP A 139 -9.02 -13.96 -13.76
CA ASP A 139 -7.58 -13.74 -13.81
C ASP A 139 -7.08 -13.22 -12.44
N PHE A 140 -6.32 -14.06 -11.74
CA PHE A 140 -5.66 -13.71 -10.48
C PHE A 140 -4.18 -13.30 -10.68
N GLY A 141 -3.74 -13.17 -11.94
CA GLY A 141 -2.39 -12.81 -12.35
C GLY A 141 -1.49 -14.04 -12.47
N ALA A 142 -1.24 -14.73 -11.36
CA ALA A 142 -0.36 -15.90 -11.36
C ALA A 142 -1.04 -17.16 -11.92
N ARG A 143 -2.37 -17.24 -11.85
CA ARG A 143 -3.18 -18.41 -12.21
C ARG A 143 -4.56 -17.99 -12.68
N ASN A 144 -5.13 -18.78 -13.59
CA ASN A 144 -6.53 -18.66 -13.98
C ASN A 144 -7.39 -19.51 -13.03
N TYR A 145 -8.45 -18.90 -12.49
CA TYR A 145 -9.37 -19.54 -11.55
C TYR A 145 -10.70 -19.85 -12.21
N ASP A 146 -11.15 -21.10 -12.10
CA ASP A 146 -12.49 -21.50 -12.53
C ASP A 146 -13.44 -21.56 -11.30
N PRO A 147 -14.37 -20.60 -11.18
CA PRO A 147 -15.30 -20.54 -10.07
C PRO A 147 -16.38 -21.63 -10.13
N ALA A 148 -16.65 -22.21 -11.30
CA ALA A 148 -17.68 -23.24 -11.47
C ALA A 148 -17.26 -24.57 -10.83
N ILE A 149 -15.95 -24.87 -10.86
CA ILE A 149 -15.38 -26.06 -10.21
C ILE A 149 -14.64 -25.74 -8.90
N GLY A 150 -14.40 -24.46 -8.60
CA GLY A 150 -13.72 -24.01 -7.40
C GLY A 150 -12.25 -24.39 -7.36
N ARG A 151 -11.56 -24.33 -8.51
CA ARG A 151 -10.17 -24.79 -8.68
C ARG A 151 -9.37 -23.86 -9.57
N TRP A 152 -8.05 -23.91 -9.40
CA TRP A 152 -7.12 -23.34 -10.38
C TRP A 152 -7.09 -24.19 -11.64
N MET A 153 -6.94 -23.53 -12.80
CA MET A 153 -6.70 -24.19 -14.09
C MET A 153 -5.23 -24.58 -14.26
N ASN A 154 -4.34 -23.99 -13.48
CA ASN A 154 -2.91 -24.22 -13.49
C ASN A 154 -2.44 -24.82 -12.16
N ILE A 155 -1.35 -25.60 -12.21
CA ILE A 155 -0.67 -26.08 -11.00
C ILE A 155 -0.20 -24.87 -10.22
N ASP A 156 -0.47 -24.86 -8.91
CA ASP A 156 0.10 -23.91 -7.97
C ASP A 156 1.64 -23.92 -8.11
N PRO A 157 2.27 -22.78 -8.46
CA PRO A 157 3.72 -22.69 -8.57
C PRO A 157 4.47 -23.12 -7.30
N ARG A 158 3.78 -23.17 -6.15
CA ARG A 158 4.33 -23.59 -4.84
C ARG A 158 3.56 -24.76 -4.24
N ALA A 159 2.99 -25.60 -5.09
CA ALA A 159 2.35 -26.86 -4.72
C ALA A 159 3.18 -27.72 -3.76
N GLU A 160 4.52 -27.69 -3.88
CA GLU A 160 5.45 -28.44 -3.02
C GLU A 160 5.46 -27.99 -1.56
N LYS A 161 5.02 -26.76 -1.26
CA LYS A 161 4.86 -26.26 0.12
C LYS A 161 3.61 -26.84 0.80
N TYR A 162 2.66 -27.33 0.03
CA TYR A 162 1.40 -27.89 0.51
C TYR A 162 1.26 -29.36 0.14
N GLN A 163 2.21 -30.19 0.58
CA GLN A 163 2.27 -31.63 0.24
C GLN A 163 0.98 -32.40 0.54
N SER A 164 0.17 -31.93 1.50
CA SER A 164 -1.11 -32.54 1.90
C SER A 164 -2.33 -31.98 1.17
N VAL A 165 -2.16 -31.01 0.26
CA VAL A 165 -3.23 -30.30 -0.45
C VAL A 165 -3.05 -30.49 -1.95
N SER A 166 -4.16 -30.57 -2.69
CA SER A 166 -4.10 -30.62 -4.15
C SER A 166 -3.44 -29.37 -4.71
N THR A 167 -2.58 -29.56 -5.71
CA THR A 167 -1.90 -28.49 -6.45
C THR A 167 -2.84 -27.55 -7.20
N TYR A 168 -4.13 -27.89 -7.28
CA TYR A 168 -5.17 -27.07 -7.92
C TYR A 168 -6.17 -26.52 -6.90
N ASN A 169 -5.85 -26.61 -5.61
CA ASN A 169 -6.73 -26.17 -4.54
C ASN A 169 -6.81 -24.64 -4.46
N TYR A 170 -8.04 -24.14 -4.37
CA TYR A 170 -8.32 -22.75 -4.09
C TYR A 170 -8.65 -22.56 -2.60
N ALA A 171 -8.01 -21.58 -1.96
CA ALA A 171 -8.33 -21.10 -0.62
C ALA A 171 -8.44 -22.21 0.47
N LEU A 172 -7.64 -23.29 0.38
CA LEU A 172 -7.71 -24.45 1.29
C LEU A 172 -9.11 -25.09 1.39
N ASN A 173 -9.92 -24.95 0.34
CA ASN A 173 -11.36 -25.27 0.31
C ASN A 173 -12.22 -24.48 1.32
N ASN A 174 -11.75 -23.34 1.80
CA ASN A 174 -12.49 -22.46 2.71
C ASN A 174 -12.51 -21.00 2.20
N PRO A 175 -13.15 -20.74 1.04
CA PRO A 175 -13.18 -19.44 0.39
C PRO A 175 -14.09 -18.42 1.08
N MET A 176 -14.73 -18.80 2.20
CA MET A 176 -15.48 -17.88 3.05
C MET A 176 -14.59 -17.11 4.03
N TYR A 177 -13.39 -17.65 4.28
CA TYR A 177 -12.41 -17.11 5.23
C TYR A 177 -11.09 -16.73 4.56
N TYR A 178 -10.69 -17.42 3.50
CA TYR A 178 -9.42 -17.17 2.80
C TYR A 178 -9.70 -16.65 1.38
N VAL A 179 -8.96 -15.63 0.97
CA VAL A 179 -9.04 -15.00 -0.35
C VAL A 179 -7.62 -14.84 -0.86
N ASP A 180 -7.29 -15.51 -1.97
CA ASP A 180 -6.02 -15.32 -2.67
C ASP A 180 -6.04 -13.93 -3.34
N PRO A 181 -5.39 -12.88 -2.78
CA PRO A 181 -5.62 -11.50 -3.20
C PRO A 181 -4.83 -11.09 -4.43
N ASN A 182 -3.74 -11.79 -4.76
CA ASN A 182 -2.79 -11.47 -5.82
C ASN A 182 -1.67 -12.52 -5.92
N GLY A 183 -1.74 -13.65 -5.20
CA GLY A 183 -0.57 -14.45 -4.94
C GLY A 183 0.49 -13.69 -4.12
N GLU A 184 0.04 -12.92 -3.11
CA GLU A 184 0.74 -12.52 -1.89
C GLU A 184 1.67 -11.26 -1.97
N ASP A 185 1.77 -10.47 -0.88
CA ASP A 185 2.72 -9.32 -0.71
C ASP A 185 3.69 -9.50 0.49
N ILE A 186 4.90 -8.93 0.38
CA ILE A 186 5.95 -8.96 1.42
C ILE A 186 6.01 -7.64 2.20
N TYR A 187 5.94 -7.74 3.53
CA TYR A 187 6.23 -6.67 4.47
C TYR A 187 7.52 -6.98 5.24
N LEU A 188 8.57 -6.18 5.01
CA LEU A 188 9.89 -6.34 5.62
C LEU A 188 10.06 -5.38 6.79
N HIS A 189 10.02 -5.85 8.04
CA HIS A 189 10.15 -5.00 9.23
C HIS A 189 11.41 -5.33 10.04
N TYR A 190 12.44 -4.52 9.84
CA TYR A 190 13.78 -4.78 10.37
C TYR A 190 14.15 -3.80 11.48
N TYR A 191 14.86 -4.26 12.49
CA TYR A 191 15.29 -3.40 13.60
C TYR A 191 16.75 -3.67 13.94
N LEU A 192 17.51 -2.61 14.23
CA LEU A 192 18.91 -2.80 14.61
C LEU A 192 19.02 -3.36 16.02
N ARG A 193 20.01 -4.24 16.24
CA ARG A 193 20.33 -4.82 17.55
C ARG A 193 21.79 -4.58 17.89
N ASN A 194 22.14 -4.89 19.15
CA ASN A 194 23.50 -4.75 19.67
C ASN A 194 24.00 -3.31 19.56
N ASN A 195 23.10 -2.34 19.71
CA ASN A 195 23.51 -0.96 19.85
C ASN A 195 24.30 -0.79 21.14
N ASN A 196 25.33 0.03 21.08
CA ASN A 196 26.11 0.42 22.24
C ASN A 196 26.01 1.92 22.37
N LYS A 197 25.68 2.41 23.55
CA LYS A 197 25.75 3.82 23.87
C LYS A 197 26.97 4.07 24.74
N ASP A 198 27.85 4.96 24.31
CA ASP A 198 29.08 5.30 25.03
C ASP A 198 29.93 4.04 25.33
N GLY A 199 29.95 3.10 24.39
CA GLY A 199 30.64 1.81 24.50
C GLY A 199 30.00 0.78 25.44
N LYS A 200 28.75 1.00 25.87
CA LYS A 200 27.98 0.05 26.69
C LYS A 200 26.72 -0.41 25.98
N LYS A 201 26.37 -1.70 26.09
CA LYS A 201 25.16 -2.26 25.48
C LYS A 201 23.92 -1.42 25.85
N ASP A 202 23.24 -0.94 24.83
CA ASP A 202 22.00 -0.21 24.92
C ASP A 202 20.81 -1.17 24.76
N ALA A 203 20.59 -1.96 25.81
CA ALA A 203 19.52 -2.97 25.83
C ALA A 203 18.11 -2.35 25.77
N GLU A 204 17.98 -1.06 26.13
CA GLU A 204 16.70 -0.35 26.09
C GLU A 204 16.34 0.01 24.64
N SER A 205 17.27 0.61 23.88
CA SER A 205 17.05 0.89 22.46
C SER A 205 16.75 -0.39 21.67
N ASP A 206 17.55 -1.44 21.84
CA ASP A 206 17.34 -2.73 21.16
C ASP A 206 15.93 -3.30 21.43
N LYS A 207 15.46 -3.23 22.68
CA LYS A 207 14.13 -3.69 23.07
C LYS A 207 13.04 -2.85 22.41
N MET A 208 13.22 -1.53 22.36
CA MET A 208 12.19 -0.62 21.88
C MET A 208 12.06 -0.63 20.35
N PHE A 209 13.15 -0.87 19.62
CA PHE A 209 13.06 -1.03 18.16
C PHE A 209 12.28 -2.29 17.81
N TRP A 210 12.56 -3.39 18.51
CA TRP A 210 11.79 -4.62 18.37
C TRP A 210 10.30 -4.40 18.69
N GLN A 211 9.98 -3.72 19.79
CA GLN A 211 8.58 -3.46 20.16
C GLN A 211 7.85 -2.59 19.13
N ALA A 212 8.50 -1.53 18.63
CA ALA A 212 7.91 -0.65 17.63
C ALA A 212 7.67 -1.37 16.30
N ALA A 213 8.65 -2.18 15.86
CA ALA A 213 8.53 -3.01 14.67
C ALA A 213 7.39 -4.04 14.82
N LEU A 214 7.31 -4.70 15.99
CA LEU A 214 6.26 -5.67 16.29
C LEU A 214 4.89 -5.00 16.28
N THR A 215 4.76 -3.82 16.88
CA THR A 215 3.49 -3.10 16.90
C THR A 215 3.08 -2.67 15.50
N ARG A 216 4.00 -2.20 14.64
CA ARG A 216 3.66 -1.91 13.24
C ARG A 216 3.19 -3.15 12.50
N GLY A 217 3.87 -4.27 12.71
CA GLY A 217 3.49 -5.57 12.18
C GLY A 217 2.10 -6.02 12.64
N LEU A 218 1.81 -5.90 13.93
CA LEU A 218 0.50 -6.23 14.49
C LEU A 218 -0.58 -5.25 14.01
N ASP A 219 -0.28 -3.97 13.91
CA ASP A 219 -1.20 -2.97 13.38
C ASP A 219 -1.55 -3.29 11.94
N PHE A 220 -0.56 -3.61 11.11
CA PHE A 220 -0.75 -4.10 9.74
C PHE A 220 -1.70 -5.30 9.69
N LEU A 221 -1.44 -6.34 10.51
CA LEU A 221 -2.27 -7.55 10.56
C LEU A 221 -3.70 -7.30 11.07
N ASN A 222 -3.93 -6.22 11.83
CA ASN A 222 -5.20 -5.96 12.51
C ASN A 222 -5.99 -4.76 11.94
N SER A 223 -5.39 -3.88 11.15
CA SER A 223 -6.00 -2.65 10.65
C SER A 223 -6.77 -2.83 9.35
N GLY A 224 -6.64 -4.00 8.70
CA GLY A 224 -7.13 -4.23 7.34
C GLY A 224 -6.28 -3.54 6.26
N GLU A 225 -5.11 -2.98 6.63
CA GLU A 225 -4.08 -2.57 5.68
C GLU A 225 -3.37 -3.77 5.03
N GLY A 226 -3.46 -4.94 5.67
CA GLY A 226 -3.02 -6.24 5.14
C GLY A 226 -4.16 -7.23 4.97
N ASN A 227 -3.94 -8.21 4.10
CA ASN A 227 -4.81 -9.37 3.94
C ASN A 227 -4.25 -10.59 4.73
N SER A 228 -5.08 -11.60 4.97
CA SER A 228 -4.72 -12.88 5.59
C SER A 228 -3.59 -13.65 4.89
N ASP A 229 -3.22 -13.22 3.69
CA ASP A 229 -2.33 -13.90 2.77
C ASP A 229 -0.98 -13.17 2.61
N ASP A 230 -0.80 -12.02 3.27
CA ASP A 230 0.46 -11.27 3.29
C ASP A 230 1.42 -11.84 4.33
N ILE A 231 2.73 -11.75 4.05
CA ILE A 231 3.75 -12.11 5.05
C ILE A 231 4.38 -10.87 5.66
N LEU A 232 4.48 -10.92 6.99
CA LEU A 232 5.35 -10.06 7.75
C LEU A 232 6.66 -10.79 8.08
N ILE A 233 7.77 -10.33 7.49
CA ILE A 233 9.11 -10.78 7.85
C ILE A 233 9.71 -9.80 8.84
N MET A 234 9.91 -10.24 10.07
CA MET A 234 10.58 -9.47 11.11
C MET A 234 11.99 -9.99 11.39
N ARG A 235 12.99 -9.10 11.30
CA ARG A 235 14.40 -9.44 11.54
C ARG A 235 15.10 -8.42 12.41
N GLY A 236 15.93 -8.92 13.32
CA GLY A 236 16.94 -8.12 14.00
C GLY A 236 18.21 -8.08 13.16
N ILE A 237 18.66 -6.90 12.81
CA ILE A 237 19.89 -6.67 12.05
C ILE A 237 21.00 -6.36 13.03
N ASP A 238 22.02 -7.23 13.04
CA ASP A 238 23.13 -7.04 13.94
C ASP A 238 24.08 -5.99 13.39
N SER A 239 24.43 -5.99 12.09
CA SER A 239 25.30 -5.01 11.43
C SER A 239 24.68 -4.39 10.18
N MET A 240 24.96 -3.13 9.90
CA MET A 240 24.50 -2.47 8.67
C MET A 240 25.17 -3.04 7.41
N ASP A 241 26.38 -3.60 7.54
CA ASP A 241 27.06 -4.33 6.46
C ASP A 241 26.28 -5.57 6.00
N ASP A 242 25.54 -6.22 6.90
CA ASP A 242 24.76 -7.43 6.60
C ASP A 242 23.38 -7.11 5.99
N LEU A 243 22.96 -5.84 6.04
CA LEU A 243 21.59 -5.43 5.72
C LEU A 243 21.21 -5.78 4.28
N GLU A 244 22.06 -5.44 3.31
CA GLU A 244 21.85 -5.75 1.89
C GLU A 244 21.62 -7.25 1.70
N SER A 245 22.56 -8.07 2.18
CA SER A 245 22.48 -9.52 2.06
C SER A 245 21.27 -10.12 2.78
N THR A 246 20.84 -9.53 3.90
CA THR A 246 19.67 -10.00 4.65
C THR A 246 18.38 -9.70 3.91
N ILE A 247 18.24 -8.47 3.40
CA ILE A 247 17.08 -8.05 2.61
C ILE A 247 16.96 -8.93 1.36
N GLU A 248 18.05 -9.06 0.61
CA GLU A 248 18.04 -9.83 -0.64
C GLU A 248 17.83 -11.32 -0.39
N SER A 249 18.34 -11.88 0.71
CA SER A 249 18.07 -13.27 1.10
C SER A 249 16.60 -13.46 1.48
N ASP A 250 16.05 -12.62 2.35
CA ASP A 250 14.65 -12.75 2.75
C ASP A 250 13.72 -12.54 1.54
N ILE A 251 14.04 -11.62 0.64
CA ILE A 251 13.31 -11.47 -0.62
C ILE A 251 13.52 -12.69 -1.49
N ALA A 252 14.73 -13.19 -1.71
CA ALA A 252 14.95 -14.36 -2.56
C ALA A 252 14.19 -15.60 -2.04
N ASP A 253 14.15 -15.79 -0.72
CA ASP A 253 13.45 -16.91 -0.08
C ASP A 253 11.92 -16.79 -0.18
N ASN A 254 11.41 -15.56 -0.39
CA ASN A 254 9.98 -15.25 -0.28
C ASN A 254 9.37 -14.62 -1.54
N LYS A 255 10.12 -14.13 -2.53
CA LYS A 255 9.57 -13.36 -3.67
C LYS A 255 8.77 -14.20 -4.65
N ASP A 256 9.22 -15.44 -4.86
CA ASP A 256 8.48 -16.42 -5.66
C ASP A 256 7.21 -16.82 -4.92
N THR A 257 7.20 -16.55 -3.61
CA THR A 257 6.18 -16.94 -2.69
C THR A 257 5.13 -15.86 -2.53
N TYR A 258 5.54 -14.85 -1.79
CA TYR A 258 4.82 -13.70 -1.31
C TYR A 258 4.87 -12.50 -2.27
N GLY A 259 5.22 -12.71 -3.54
CA GLY A 259 5.22 -11.67 -4.57
C GLY A 259 6.21 -10.52 -4.33
N LYS A 260 5.69 -9.29 -4.34
CA LYS A 260 6.47 -8.04 -4.33
C LYS A 260 6.52 -7.41 -2.94
N THR A 261 7.53 -6.58 -2.69
CA THR A 261 7.61 -5.87 -1.41
C THR A 261 6.72 -4.64 -1.43
N ALA A 262 5.72 -4.62 -0.55
CA ALA A 262 4.78 -3.51 -0.36
C ALA A 262 5.31 -2.50 0.67
N GLU A 263 6.01 -2.97 1.70
CA GLU A 263 6.60 -2.11 2.72
C GLU A 263 7.96 -2.62 3.20
N PHE A 264 8.91 -1.70 3.31
CA PHE A 264 10.14 -1.87 4.09
C PHE A 264 10.11 -0.90 5.26
N GLY A 265 10.23 -1.39 6.48
CA GLY A 265 10.37 -0.59 7.69
C GLY A 265 11.70 -0.86 8.36
N LEU A 266 12.47 0.18 8.67
CA LEU A 266 13.70 0.06 9.46
C LEU A 266 13.63 0.92 10.71
N TRP A 267 13.77 0.28 11.88
CA TRP A 267 13.88 0.91 13.19
C TRP A 267 15.34 0.93 13.65
N SER A 268 15.94 2.12 13.68
CA SER A 268 17.35 2.33 14.03
C SER A 268 17.63 3.68 14.68
N HIS A 269 18.77 3.85 15.34
CA HIS A 269 19.32 5.20 15.43
C HIS A 269 19.55 5.77 14.02
N SER A 270 19.43 7.09 13.86
CA SER A 270 19.72 7.73 12.58
C SER A 270 20.35 9.09 12.76
N GLY A 271 21.21 9.43 11.80
CA GLY A 271 21.76 10.75 11.58
C GLY A 271 21.16 11.37 10.32
N LEU A 272 21.75 12.47 9.89
CA LEU A 272 21.34 13.14 8.65
C LEU A 272 21.64 12.30 7.41
N ASP A 273 22.59 11.36 7.52
CA ASP A 273 23.00 10.45 6.45
C ASP A 273 22.29 9.07 6.56
N GLY A 274 21.28 8.96 7.43
CA GLY A 274 20.40 7.80 7.53
C GLY A 274 20.63 6.92 8.77
N PRO A 275 20.11 5.68 8.75
CA PRO A 275 20.26 4.67 9.79
C PRO A 275 21.72 4.39 10.18
N PHE A 276 21.99 4.22 11.47
CA PHE A 276 23.28 3.76 11.98
C PHE A 276 23.15 2.92 13.26
N ARG A 277 24.16 2.11 13.55
CA ARG A 277 24.40 1.43 14.84
C ARG A 277 25.66 2.02 15.49
N GLU A 278 25.65 2.21 16.81
CA GLU A 278 26.89 2.54 17.54
C GLU A 278 27.53 1.25 18.10
N ASN A 279 28.82 1.07 17.80
CA ASN A 279 29.63 -0.09 18.16
C ASN A 279 30.22 0.04 19.57
N THR A 280 30.69 -1.06 20.15
CA THR A 280 31.27 -1.08 21.52
C THR A 280 32.50 -0.17 21.69
N ASN A 281 33.18 0.20 20.60
CA ASN A 281 34.29 1.13 20.59
C ASN A 281 33.86 2.61 20.38
N GLY A 282 32.56 2.91 20.31
CA GLY A 282 32.01 4.25 20.06
C GLY A 282 32.04 4.68 18.59
N THR A 283 32.38 3.79 17.66
CA THR A 283 32.27 4.05 16.21
C THR A 283 30.86 3.79 15.71
N TYR A 284 30.50 4.40 14.57
CA TYR A 284 29.20 4.18 13.94
C TYR A 284 29.32 3.24 12.74
N ASP A 285 28.43 2.27 12.67
CA ASP A 285 28.19 1.40 11.52
C ASP A 285 26.98 1.96 10.75
N GLN A 286 27.21 2.41 9.51
CA GLN A 286 26.23 3.12 8.69
C GLN A 286 26.47 2.85 7.21
N LEU A 287 25.41 2.46 6.49
CA LEU A 287 25.46 2.39 5.03
C LEU A 287 25.51 3.78 4.42
N SER A 288 26.42 3.97 3.47
CA SER A 288 26.40 5.16 2.63
C SER A 288 25.10 5.23 1.83
N VAL A 289 24.59 6.44 1.60
CA VAL A 289 23.40 6.70 0.77
C VAL A 289 23.50 5.95 -0.57
N ALA A 290 24.64 5.99 -1.25
CA ALA A 290 24.85 5.28 -2.52
C ALA A 290 24.72 3.74 -2.41
N ASN A 291 25.09 3.13 -1.28
CA ASN A 291 24.95 1.68 -1.10
C ASN A 291 23.50 1.25 -0.94
N TRP A 292 22.62 2.12 -0.41
CA TRP A 292 21.17 1.85 -0.43
C TRP A 292 20.62 1.71 -1.85
N GLY A 293 21.27 2.35 -2.83
CA GLY A 293 20.92 2.27 -4.24
C GLY A 293 21.23 0.93 -4.91
N LYS A 294 21.95 0.04 -4.22
CA LYS A 294 22.37 -1.28 -4.73
C LYS A 294 21.41 -2.39 -4.34
N ILE A 295 20.69 -2.21 -3.24
CA ILE A 295 19.80 -3.22 -2.68
C ILE A 295 18.60 -3.42 -3.61
N ASP A 296 18.37 -4.67 -4.02
CA ASP A 296 17.13 -5.06 -4.69
C ASP A 296 16.05 -5.37 -3.66
N PHE A 297 15.10 -4.44 -3.53
CA PHE A 297 13.95 -4.59 -2.66
C PHE A 297 12.76 -5.30 -3.33
N ASN A 298 12.84 -5.64 -4.63
CA ASN A 298 11.75 -6.28 -5.35
C ASN A 298 10.38 -5.57 -5.16
N TRP A 299 10.38 -4.23 -5.28
CA TRP A 299 9.21 -3.40 -4.98
C TRP A 299 7.98 -3.75 -5.82
N GLY A 300 6.82 -3.65 -5.16
CA GLY A 300 5.51 -3.62 -5.81
C GLY A 300 5.06 -2.20 -6.13
N ASP A 301 3.92 -2.08 -6.80
CA ASP A 301 3.32 -0.78 -7.07
C ASP A 301 2.90 -0.08 -5.77
N ASN A 302 3.06 1.25 -5.71
CA ASN A 302 2.74 2.07 -4.54
C ASN A 302 3.47 1.67 -3.23
N ALA A 303 4.62 0.99 -3.33
CA ALA A 303 5.38 0.54 -2.18
C ALA A 303 5.90 1.69 -1.30
N ASN A 304 6.17 1.36 -0.02
CA ASN A 304 6.61 2.31 0.99
C ASN A 304 7.94 1.89 1.63
N ALA A 305 8.91 2.80 1.66
CA ALA A 305 10.14 2.63 2.44
C ALA A 305 10.11 3.58 3.64
N ARG A 306 10.05 3.03 4.85
CA ARG A 306 9.84 3.79 6.10
C ARG A 306 11.07 3.71 7.00
N PHE A 307 11.72 4.85 7.16
CA PHE A 307 12.92 4.98 7.99
C PHE A 307 12.57 5.59 9.34
N TYR A 308 12.33 4.71 10.30
CA TYR A 308 12.10 5.10 11.69
C TYR A 308 13.45 5.36 12.35
N GLY A 309 13.87 6.61 12.31
CA GLY A 309 15.12 7.05 12.91
C GLY A 309 15.25 8.56 12.90
N CYS A 310 15.91 9.09 13.93
CA CYS A 310 16.03 10.53 14.15
C CYS A 310 16.47 11.29 12.88
N ARG A 311 15.65 12.26 12.44
CA ARG A 311 15.99 13.19 11.35
C ARG A 311 16.27 12.55 9.98
N SER A 312 15.82 11.30 9.75
CA SER A 312 15.99 10.64 8.44
C SER A 312 15.27 11.36 7.28
N GLY A 313 14.28 12.21 7.58
CA GLY A 313 13.57 13.05 6.59
C GLY A 313 13.64 14.54 6.90
N LYS A 314 14.60 14.99 7.72
CA LYS A 314 14.77 16.42 8.00
C LYS A 314 15.59 17.05 6.89
N ASP A 315 15.01 18.04 6.21
CA ASP A 315 15.71 18.90 5.26
C ASP A 315 16.90 19.62 5.97
N PRO A 316 18.13 19.57 5.44
CA PRO A 316 19.28 20.28 5.99
C PRO A 316 19.08 21.80 6.11
N ASP A 317 18.17 22.43 5.35
CA ASP A 317 17.97 23.89 5.34
C ASP A 317 17.14 24.46 6.50
N LEU A 318 16.59 23.63 7.38
CA LEU A 318 15.89 24.08 8.61
C LEU A 318 16.81 24.25 9.84
N ASN A 319 18.14 24.26 9.65
CA ASN A 319 19.12 24.67 10.66
C ASN A 319 20.22 25.51 10.01
N ALA A 320 20.36 26.76 10.46
CA ALA A 320 21.42 27.71 10.07
C ALA A 320 22.87 27.25 10.37
N ASP A 321 23.09 26.07 10.95
CA ASP A 321 24.38 25.63 11.50
C ASP A 321 25.15 24.64 10.59
N ARG A 322 24.69 24.34 9.37
CA ARG A 322 25.35 23.36 8.48
C ARG A 322 26.06 23.94 7.25
N ALA A 323 25.96 25.25 7.00
CA ALA A 323 26.64 25.91 5.88
C ALA A 323 28.20 25.85 5.96
N SER A 324 28.78 25.32 7.03
CA SER A 324 30.24 25.29 7.26
C SER A 324 30.96 23.99 6.89
N ASN A 325 30.27 22.86 6.68
CA ASN A 325 30.93 21.53 6.56
C ASN A 325 30.59 20.69 5.31
N GLY A 326 29.88 21.23 4.31
CA GLY A 326 29.82 20.62 2.96
C GLY A 326 29.07 19.30 2.79
N THR A 327 28.04 19.01 3.58
CA THR A 327 27.27 17.75 3.49
C THR A 327 25.85 17.97 2.96
N ASN A 328 25.49 17.22 1.90
CA ASN A 328 24.20 16.97 1.22
C ASN A 328 23.15 18.10 1.26
N GLU A 329 22.77 18.59 0.07
CA GLU A 329 21.68 19.56 -0.19
C GLU A 329 20.29 19.02 0.19
N PHE A 330 20.14 17.70 0.36
CA PHE A 330 18.87 17.03 0.58
C PHE A 330 18.91 16.11 1.80
N SER A 331 17.73 15.83 2.38
CA SER A 331 17.60 14.86 3.48
C SER A 331 17.97 13.44 3.02
N PHE A 332 18.26 12.52 3.96
CA PHE A 332 18.50 11.11 3.64
C PHE A 332 17.34 10.50 2.84
N ALA A 333 16.11 10.64 3.34
CA ALA A 333 14.91 10.11 2.69
C ALA A 333 14.71 10.70 1.28
N GLN A 334 14.96 12.00 1.11
CA GLN A 334 14.88 12.64 -0.21
C GLN A 334 15.94 12.11 -1.16
N SER A 335 17.19 12.05 -0.71
CA SER A 335 18.31 11.53 -1.49
C SER A 335 18.05 10.09 -1.92
N LEU A 336 17.56 9.26 -1.01
CA LEU A 336 17.20 7.88 -1.29
C LEU A 336 16.05 7.76 -2.29
N SER A 337 15.00 8.58 -2.15
CA SER A 337 13.85 8.58 -3.08
C SER A 337 14.22 8.97 -4.52
N SER A 338 15.40 9.56 -4.74
CA SER A 338 15.88 9.93 -6.08
C SER A 338 16.59 8.77 -6.79
N MET A 339 16.85 7.66 -6.10
CA MET A 339 17.59 6.53 -6.65
C MET A 339 16.74 5.68 -7.59
N ALA A 340 17.41 5.05 -8.55
CA ALA A 340 16.75 4.22 -9.54
C ALA A 340 16.00 3.02 -8.92
N ASN A 341 16.57 2.40 -7.89
CA ASN A 341 15.94 1.28 -7.17
C ASN A 341 14.82 1.73 -6.21
N MET A 342 14.56 3.03 -6.08
CA MET A 342 13.48 3.61 -5.27
C MET A 342 12.45 4.35 -6.13
N ARG A 343 12.52 4.19 -7.46
CA ARG A 343 11.61 4.85 -8.39
C ARG A 343 10.18 4.40 -8.11
N ASN A 344 9.27 5.37 -7.99
CA ASN A 344 7.86 5.17 -7.62
C ASN A 344 7.60 4.63 -6.19
N VAL A 345 8.63 4.45 -5.37
CA VAL A 345 8.49 4.12 -3.95
C VAL A 345 8.31 5.41 -3.16
N THR A 346 7.33 5.43 -2.25
CA THR A 346 7.20 6.53 -1.30
C THR A 346 8.18 6.31 -0.15
N VAL A 347 9.16 7.19 -0.02
CA VAL A 347 10.18 7.14 1.04
C VAL A 347 9.79 8.07 2.18
N TRP A 348 9.67 7.51 3.38
CA TRP A 348 9.26 8.21 4.59
C TRP A 348 10.47 8.40 5.50
N GLY A 349 10.70 9.64 5.93
CA GLY A 349 11.72 9.97 6.91
C GLY A 349 11.18 10.83 8.05
N GLN A 350 11.77 10.70 9.24
CA GLN A 350 11.37 11.51 10.39
C GLN A 350 11.91 12.92 10.29
N THR A 351 11.05 13.89 10.53
CA THR A 351 11.40 15.32 10.48
C THR A 351 12.13 15.79 11.73
N GLU A 352 11.96 15.10 12.87
CA GLU A 352 12.45 15.58 14.16
C GLU A 352 13.22 14.55 15.00
N ARG A 353 13.80 15.06 16.10
CA ARG A 353 14.40 14.26 17.20
C ARG A 353 13.34 13.62 18.07
N SER A 354 13.75 12.54 18.74
CA SER A 354 12.90 11.39 18.64
C SER A 354 13.06 10.36 19.79
N TRP A 355 12.01 10.08 20.61
CA TRP A 355 12.00 9.22 21.82
C TRP A 355 11.31 7.85 21.70
N PRO A 356 11.90 6.80 22.29
CA PRO A 356 11.40 5.44 22.12
C PRO A 356 9.92 5.28 22.50
N SER A 357 9.17 4.52 21.70
CA SER A 357 7.82 4.08 22.02
C SER A 357 7.60 2.67 21.49
N SER A 358 6.81 1.89 22.21
CA SER A 358 6.33 0.60 21.72
C SER A 358 5.38 0.74 20.54
N TYR A 359 4.86 1.94 20.26
CA TYR A 359 3.94 2.23 19.14
C TYR A 359 4.61 3.12 18.09
N THR A 360 4.29 2.91 16.81
CA THR A 360 4.78 3.75 15.70
C THR A 360 4.13 5.13 15.69
N ASN A 361 2.83 5.24 15.92
CA ASN A 361 2.04 6.46 15.79
C ASN A 361 1.86 7.28 17.09
N VAL A 362 2.19 6.71 18.25
CA VAL A 362 1.85 7.27 19.56
C VAL A 362 3.03 7.20 20.55
N ARG A 363 3.16 8.17 21.48
CA ARG A 363 4.28 8.30 22.45
C ARG A 363 3.80 8.40 23.90
N SER A 364 4.56 7.77 24.82
CA SER A 364 4.38 7.86 26.29
C SER A 364 5.16 9.06 26.86
N GLN A 365 4.63 9.70 27.90
CA GLN A 365 5.28 10.84 28.59
C GLN A 365 6.23 10.43 29.73
N GLU A 366 6.39 9.14 30.02
CA GLU A 366 7.16 8.66 31.18
C GLU A 366 8.54 8.10 30.77
N ASN A 367 9.59 8.92 30.80
CA ASN A 367 10.81 8.76 31.62
C ASN A 367 12.03 9.55 31.13
N THR A 368 12.89 9.90 32.10
CA THR A 368 14.09 10.72 31.99
C THR A 368 15.36 9.86 31.95
N GLY A 369 15.96 9.65 30.77
CA GLY A 369 17.27 9.00 30.61
C GLY A 369 17.61 8.81 29.13
N SER A 370 18.74 9.33 28.67
CA SER A 370 19.04 9.51 27.24
C SER A 370 19.27 8.21 26.46
N THR A 371 18.46 7.93 25.42
CA THR A 371 18.65 6.94 24.33
C THR A 371 17.66 7.30 23.19
N TYR A 372 18.05 7.24 21.90
CA TYR A 372 17.38 7.99 20.81
C TYR A 372 16.59 7.12 19.81
N MET A 373 15.26 7.23 19.73
CA MET A 373 14.42 6.78 18.59
C MET A 373 12.92 7.18 18.65
N VAL A 374 12.49 8.10 17.79
CA VAL A 374 11.16 8.70 17.40
C VAL A 374 10.31 9.73 18.25
N GLY A 375 10.15 11.00 17.83
CA GLY A 375 9.57 12.24 18.43
C GLY A 375 9.68 12.64 19.93
N SER A 376 10.43 13.70 20.31
CA SER A 376 10.00 14.93 21.06
C SER A 376 11.12 15.67 21.84
N LYS A 377 10.91 16.96 22.18
CA LYS A 377 11.71 17.74 23.16
C LYS A 377 10.74 18.17 24.26
N LYS A 378 11.20 18.27 25.51
CA LYS A 378 10.49 18.98 26.59
C LYS A 378 10.23 20.41 26.11
N ALA A 379 9.01 20.91 26.29
CA ALA A 379 8.66 22.29 25.97
C ALA A 379 9.59 23.26 26.73
N SER A 380 10.64 23.72 26.07
CA SER A 380 11.40 24.90 26.45
C SER A 380 11.12 25.95 25.38
N SER A 381 10.10 26.77 25.68
CA SER A 381 9.93 28.16 25.23
C SER A 381 10.54 28.52 23.86
N GLY A 382 9.68 28.59 22.84
CA GLY A 382 9.99 29.31 21.60
C GLY A 382 9.71 28.52 20.34
N ILE A 383 8.44 28.40 19.99
CA ILE A 383 7.83 28.48 18.64
C ILE A 383 6.36 28.12 18.90
N GLN A 384 5.61 29.12 19.33
CA GLN A 384 4.17 29.11 19.16
C GLN A 384 3.89 29.28 17.66
N ASN A 385 2.81 28.64 17.21
CA ASN A 385 2.19 28.76 15.89
C ASN A 385 2.68 27.73 14.86
N PHE A 386 2.13 26.53 14.93
CA PHE A 386 1.46 25.95 13.75
C PHE A 386 0.47 24.80 14.06
N ILE A 387 0.30 24.38 15.32
CA ILE A 387 -0.76 23.42 15.70
C ILE A 387 -1.38 23.83 17.04
N THR A 388 -2.09 24.94 17.06
CA THR A 388 -2.93 25.33 18.21
C THR A 388 -4.35 24.79 18.02
N ALA A 389 -4.50 23.47 17.81
CA ALA A 389 -5.82 22.85 17.73
C ALA A 389 -5.79 21.32 17.90
N PHE A 390 -5.19 20.79 18.96
CA PHE A 390 -5.68 19.55 19.60
C PHE A 390 -5.36 19.64 21.09
N ASN A 391 -6.14 20.49 21.74
CA ASN A 391 -6.03 20.80 23.15
C ASN A 391 -6.91 19.82 23.93
N THR A 392 -6.35 18.70 24.37
CA THR A 392 -6.80 17.99 25.58
C THR A 392 -5.60 17.40 26.30
N THR A 393 -4.95 18.25 27.09
CA THR A 393 -4.08 17.82 28.19
C THR A 393 -4.95 17.17 29.26
N VAL A 394 -5.40 15.94 29.01
CA VAL A 394 -5.91 15.03 30.03
C VAL A 394 -4.73 14.15 30.41
N LEU A 395 -4.30 14.22 31.68
CA LEU A 395 -3.37 13.25 32.27
C LEU A 395 -3.88 11.84 31.94
N GLY A 396 -3.16 11.12 31.07
CA GLY A 396 -3.51 9.76 30.64
C GLY A 396 -3.88 9.58 29.16
N GLN A 397 -3.91 10.63 28.32
CA GLN A 397 -4.07 10.49 26.87
C GLN A 397 -2.70 10.53 26.15
N PRO A 398 -2.45 9.63 25.19
CA PRO A 398 -1.12 9.50 24.64
C PRO A 398 -0.88 10.55 23.54
N THR A 399 0.36 11.04 23.41
CA THR A 399 0.70 12.11 22.47
C THR A 399 1.04 11.51 21.10
N TYR A 400 0.43 12.00 20.01
CA TYR A 400 0.75 11.53 18.67
C TYR A 400 2.20 11.82 18.29
N ALA A 401 2.79 10.91 17.52
CA ALA A 401 4.11 11.11 16.94
C ALA A 401 4.10 12.28 15.95
N TYR A 402 5.25 12.93 15.77
CA TYR A 402 5.36 13.93 14.70
C TYR A 402 5.18 13.27 13.32
N PRO A 403 4.53 13.97 12.37
CA PRO A 403 4.46 13.53 10.99
C PRO A 403 5.84 13.26 10.40
N MET A 404 5.92 12.23 9.57
CA MET A 404 7.09 11.96 8.72
C MET A 404 6.97 12.75 7.43
N ALA A 405 8.11 13.20 6.91
CA ALA A 405 8.21 13.74 5.57
C ALA A 405 8.19 12.57 4.58
N THR A 406 7.37 12.70 3.54
CA THR A 406 7.29 11.75 2.44
C THR A 406 7.97 12.35 1.22
N TYR A 407 8.67 11.48 0.49
CA TYR A 407 9.36 11.82 -0.74
C TYR A 407 9.12 10.75 -1.79
N GLN A 408 9.02 11.16 -3.05
CA GLN A 408 8.93 10.24 -4.17
C GLN A 408 9.72 10.84 -5.35
N ASN A 409 10.54 10.02 -5.99
CA ASN A 409 11.34 10.42 -7.16
C ASN A 409 12.18 11.70 -6.89
N GLY A 410 12.78 11.82 -5.70
CA GLY A 410 13.62 12.94 -5.28
C GLY A 410 12.87 14.20 -4.81
N ARG A 411 11.53 14.18 -4.82
CA ARG A 411 10.68 15.34 -4.51
C ARG A 411 9.93 15.14 -3.21
N PHE A 412 9.80 16.21 -2.43
CA PHE A 412 8.94 16.23 -1.26
C PHE A 412 7.46 16.13 -1.69
N THR A 413 6.75 15.16 -1.12
CA THR A 413 5.33 14.90 -1.42
C THR A 413 4.39 15.35 -0.29
N GLY A 414 4.90 15.51 0.94
CA GLY A 414 4.11 16.05 2.04
C GLY A 414 4.56 15.59 3.43
N LEU A 415 3.76 15.95 4.42
CA LEU A 415 3.86 15.43 5.78
C LEU A 415 2.71 14.46 6.02
N ALA A 416 3.02 13.25 6.47
CA ALA A 416 2.03 12.22 6.75
C ALA A 416 2.20 11.65 8.16
N GLN A 417 1.07 11.35 8.81
CA GLN A 417 1.09 10.71 10.13
C GLN A 417 1.70 9.31 10.03
N GLN A 418 2.43 8.92 11.07
CA GLN A 418 3.00 7.58 11.13
C GLN A 418 1.86 6.56 11.19
N PRO A 419 1.91 5.49 10.38
CA PRO A 419 0.89 4.45 10.40
C PRO A 419 0.89 3.77 11.77
N GLY A 420 -0.30 3.41 12.24
CA GLY A 420 -0.48 2.65 13.46
C GLY A 420 -1.89 2.81 14.01
N ALA A 421 -2.34 1.82 14.77
CA ALA A 421 -3.62 1.87 15.44
C ALA A 421 -3.50 2.76 16.69
N VAL A 422 -4.47 3.66 16.89
CA VAL A 422 -4.68 4.27 18.21
C VAL A 422 -5.55 3.28 18.96
N LYS A 423 -5.13 2.84 20.16
CA LYS A 423 -5.97 1.98 21.01
C LYS A 423 -7.43 2.45 20.95
N LYS A 424 -8.32 1.59 20.48
CA LYS A 424 -9.76 1.70 20.79
C LYS A 424 -9.98 1.42 22.28
#